data_AF-A0A8J3JCP1-F1
#
_entry.id   AF-A0A8J3JCP1-F1
#
_cell.length_a   1.000
_cell.length_b   1.000
_cell.length_c   1.000
_cell.angle_alpha   90.00
_cell.angle_beta   90.00
_cell.angle_gamma   90.00
#
_symmetry.space_group_name_H-M   'P 1'
#
loop_
_entity.id
_entity.type
_entity.pdbx_description
1 polymer ?
#
loop_
_entity_poly.entity_id
_entity_poly.type
_entity_poly.pdbx_seq_one_letter_code
_entity_poly.pdbx_strand_id
1 'polypeptide(L)'
;MTRRLRPLSLLIAVLTALALPGARALAGPPVAIDQYSWLTCPEGMTTTARIDDVHIERYAANTMVTIAGGLQLCRPPANTREVFAVAAYYTVGDARGVPVTLYDQPLPGMSVTRGIPELTTEAMCVIARSDVRLACFAIGWEIVGGVPVARYDGALPLNDPRVVEDAFTDLKVKGGSGPGCPLCP
;
A
#
# COMPACT_ATOMS: atom_id res chain seq x y z
N MET A 1 -54.51 -7.91 66.54
CA MET A 1 -53.61 -7.57 67.68
C MET A 1 -52.36 -8.44 67.47
N THR A 2 -51.13 -7.96 67.31
CA THR A 2 -50.43 -6.86 68.00
C THR A 2 -49.23 -6.44 67.14
N ARG A 3 -49.01 -5.13 67.02
CA ARG A 3 -47.88 -4.48 66.34
C ARG A 3 -46.53 -4.93 66.93
N ARG A 4 -45.49 -5.08 66.11
CA ARG A 4 -44.10 -4.71 66.47
C ARG A 4 -43.34 -4.15 65.27
N LEU A 5 -43.18 -2.83 65.28
CA LEU A 5 -42.17 -2.07 64.54
C LEU A 5 -40.80 -2.37 65.14
N ARG A 6 -39.77 -2.50 64.29
CA ARG A 6 -38.36 -2.34 64.69
C ARG A 6 -37.62 -1.47 63.66
N PRO A 7 -36.58 -0.74 64.10
CA PRO A 7 -36.23 0.56 63.56
C PRO A 7 -34.96 0.57 62.70
N LEU A 8 -34.85 1.66 61.92
CA LEU A 8 -33.67 2.41 61.49
C LEU A 8 -32.29 1.75 61.67
N SER A 9 -31.55 1.63 60.57
CA SER A 9 -30.12 1.91 60.54
C SER A 9 -29.75 2.56 59.21
N LEU A 10 -29.49 3.86 59.32
CA LEU A 10 -29.10 4.79 58.28
C LEU A 10 -27.57 4.66 58.11
N LEU A 11 -27.08 4.16 56.98
CA LEU A 11 -25.65 4.19 56.66
C LEU A 11 -25.42 5.27 55.59
N ILE A 12 -24.96 6.43 56.04
CA ILE A 12 -24.48 7.50 55.16
C ILE A 12 -23.04 7.14 54.78
N ALA A 13 -22.84 6.65 53.56
CA ALA A 13 -21.51 6.48 52.98
C ALA A 13 -21.04 7.83 52.42
N VAL A 14 -20.09 8.46 53.09
CA VAL A 14 -19.39 9.65 52.60
C VAL A 14 -18.36 9.18 51.56
N LEU A 15 -18.69 9.30 50.28
CA LEU A 15 -17.71 9.16 49.19
C LEU A 15 -16.90 10.45 49.08
N THR A 16 -15.67 10.43 49.56
CA THR A 16 -14.64 11.42 49.26
C THR A 16 -14.20 11.25 47.80
N ALA A 17 -14.65 12.16 46.93
CA ALA A 17 -14.16 12.30 45.57
C ALA A 17 -12.73 12.87 45.58
N LEU A 18 -11.73 12.00 45.43
CA LEU A 18 -10.36 12.39 45.10
C LEU A 18 -10.35 12.89 43.64
N ALA A 19 -10.36 14.21 43.46
CA ALA A 19 -10.11 14.85 42.18
C ALA A 19 -8.64 14.61 41.79
N LEU A 20 -8.39 13.59 40.96
CA LEU A 20 -7.12 13.43 40.26
C LEU A 20 -6.98 14.61 39.28
N PRO A 21 -5.90 15.42 39.35
CA PRO A 21 -5.65 16.44 38.35
C PRO A 21 -5.47 15.74 36.99
N GLY A 22 -6.38 16.05 36.07
CA GLY A 22 -6.35 15.51 34.71
C GLY A 22 -5.01 15.79 34.06
N ALA A 23 -4.23 14.73 33.85
CA ALA A 23 -3.09 14.77 32.97
C ALA A 23 -3.59 15.22 31.60
N ARG A 24 -3.29 16.46 31.22
CA ARG A 24 -3.48 16.92 29.85
C ARG A 24 -2.56 16.08 28.98
N ALA A 25 -3.13 15.10 28.27
CA ALA A 25 -2.44 14.43 27.18
C ALA A 25 -2.00 15.54 26.21
N LEU A 26 -0.69 15.77 26.14
CA LEU A 26 -0.09 16.61 25.11
C LEU A 26 -0.45 15.96 23.78
N ALA A 27 -1.39 16.55 23.06
CA ALA A 27 -1.66 16.17 21.68
C ALA A 27 -0.34 16.32 20.92
N GLY A 28 0.20 15.20 20.43
CA GLY A 28 1.36 15.22 19.56
C GLY A 28 1.09 16.12 18.36
N PRO A 29 2.14 16.66 17.72
CA PRO A 29 1.98 17.50 16.54
C PRO A 29 1.13 16.76 15.48
N PRO A 30 0.27 17.48 14.75
CA PRO A 30 -0.56 16.87 13.71
C PRO A 30 0.34 16.16 12.70
N VAL A 31 0.08 14.88 12.48
CA VAL A 31 0.80 14.11 11.47
C VAL A 31 0.37 14.63 10.10
N ALA A 32 1.31 15.17 9.32
CA ALA A 32 1.04 15.58 7.95
C ALA A 32 0.60 14.35 7.13
N ILE A 33 -0.52 14.46 6.42
CA ILE A 33 -0.99 13.45 5.48
C ILE A 33 -0.74 14.02 4.09
N ASP A 34 0.13 13.37 3.32
CA ASP A 34 0.27 13.67 1.91
C ASP A 34 -0.82 12.95 1.13
N GLN A 35 -1.55 13.71 0.31
CA GLN A 35 -2.62 13.20 -0.53
C GLN A 35 -2.16 13.21 -1.99
N TYR A 36 -1.96 12.02 -2.54
CA TYR A 36 -1.61 11.79 -3.94
C TYR A 36 -2.85 11.69 -4.82
N SER A 37 -2.66 11.88 -6.11
CA SER A 37 -3.70 11.73 -7.13
C SER A 37 -3.18 10.94 -8.31
N TRP A 38 -4.05 10.14 -8.93
CA TRP A 38 -3.73 9.52 -10.21
C TRP A 38 -3.54 10.57 -11.30
N LEU A 39 -2.70 10.25 -12.29
CA LEU A 39 -2.64 11.02 -13.53
C LEU A 39 -3.93 10.81 -14.35
N THR A 40 -4.75 11.86 -14.48
CA THR A 40 -5.93 11.81 -15.35
C THR A 40 -5.58 12.19 -16.79
N CYS A 41 -5.91 11.33 -17.75
CA CYS A 41 -5.72 11.57 -19.17
C CYS A 41 -6.94 12.24 -19.82
N PRO A 42 -6.74 13.12 -20.83
CA PRO A 42 -7.82 13.57 -21.71
C PRO A 42 -8.49 12.40 -22.44
N GLU A 43 -9.73 12.61 -22.89
CA GLU A 43 -10.45 11.62 -23.70
C GLU A 43 -9.67 11.26 -24.97
N GLY A 44 -9.61 9.97 -25.29
CA GLY A 44 -8.85 9.45 -26.44
C GLY A 44 -7.33 9.36 -26.23
N MET A 45 -6.80 9.80 -25.08
CA MET A 45 -5.39 9.63 -24.73
C MET A 45 -5.21 8.58 -23.64
N THR A 46 -4.10 7.86 -23.67
CA THR A 46 -3.78 6.87 -22.65
C THR A 46 -2.31 6.95 -22.27
N THR A 47 -2.02 6.69 -20.99
CA THR A 47 -0.67 6.40 -20.55
C THR A 47 -0.35 4.96 -20.93
N THR A 48 0.88 4.70 -21.34
CA THR A 48 1.36 3.33 -21.60
C THR A 48 2.63 3.08 -20.81
N ALA A 49 2.87 1.81 -20.49
CA ALA A 49 4.09 1.37 -19.83
C ALA A 49 4.72 0.21 -20.61
N ARG A 50 6.03 0.10 -20.51
CA ARG A 50 6.81 -1.06 -20.93
C ARG A 50 7.69 -1.49 -19.77
N ILE A 51 7.83 -2.79 -19.59
CA ILE A 51 8.77 -3.39 -18.65
C ILE A 51 9.91 -3.95 -19.49
N ASP A 52 11.11 -3.42 -19.30
CA ASP A 52 12.31 -3.81 -20.02
C ASP A 52 13.11 -4.85 -19.26
N ASP A 53 13.15 -4.71 -17.93
CA ASP A 53 13.92 -5.56 -17.06
C ASP A 53 13.21 -5.75 -15.71
N VAL A 54 13.40 -6.94 -15.13
CA VAL A 54 12.89 -7.32 -13.82
C VAL A 54 14.02 -7.98 -13.06
N HIS A 55 14.51 -7.28 -12.04
CA HIS A 55 15.56 -7.77 -11.17
C HIS A 55 14.97 -8.19 -9.83
N ILE A 56 15.27 -9.41 -9.40
CA ILE A 56 14.72 -10.00 -8.18
C ILE A 56 15.86 -10.33 -7.23
N GLU A 57 15.81 -9.76 -6.03
CA GLU A 57 16.80 -9.97 -4.99
C GLU A 57 16.14 -10.32 -3.66
N ARG A 58 16.75 -11.24 -2.91
CA ARG A 58 16.28 -11.60 -1.58
C ARG A 58 16.98 -10.76 -0.52
N TYR A 59 16.22 -10.10 0.34
CA TYR A 59 16.70 -9.33 1.48
C TYR A 59 16.07 -9.87 2.77
N ALA A 60 16.84 -10.69 3.50
CA ALA A 60 16.40 -11.34 4.73
C ALA A 60 15.06 -12.09 4.58
N ALA A 61 13.97 -11.54 5.15
CA ALA A 61 12.62 -12.10 5.12
C ALA A 61 11.74 -11.59 3.97
N ASN A 62 12.27 -10.70 3.11
CA ASN A 62 11.54 -10.10 2.01
C ASN A 62 12.21 -10.43 0.68
N THR A 63 11.40 -10.59 -0.36
CA THR A 63 11.88 -10.55 -1.75
C THR A 63 11.66 -9.15 -2.29
N MET A 64 12.71 -8.54 -2.82
CA MET A 64 12.66 -7.23 -3.46
C MET A 64 12.63 -7.43 -4.97
N VAL A 65 11.66 -6.81 -5.62
CA VAL A 65 11.52 -6.82 -7.08
C VAL A 65 11.75 -5.40 -7.57
N THR A 66 12.77 -5.22 -8.39
CA THR A 66 13.04 -3.98 -9.10
C THR A 66 12.55 -4.11 -10.53
N ILE A 67 11.67 -3.22 -10.94
CA ILE A 67 11.14 -3.13 -12.29
C ILE A 67 11.81 -1.94 -12.96
N ALA A 68 12.48 -2.16 -14.07
CA ALA A 68 12.97 -1.11 -14.94
C ALA A 68 12.23 -1.12 -16.27
N GLY A 69 11.97 0.06 -16.82
CA GLY A 69 11.26 0.16 -18.08
C GLY A 69 10.96 1.60 -18.46
N GLY A 70 9.86 1.80 -19.18
CA GLY A 70 9.46 3.13 -19.62
C GLY A 70 7.98 3.44 -19.43
N LEU A 71 7.71 4.71 -19.15
CA LEU A 71 6.37 5.29 -19.05
C LEU A 71 6.20 6.37 -20.11
N GLN A 72 5.24 6.19 -21.01
CA GLN A 72 4.81 7.21 -21.93
C GLN A 72 3.50 7.81 -21.40
N LEU A 73 3.60 9.00 -20.81
CA LEU A 73 2.46 9.68 -20.24
C LEU A 73 1.58 10.29 -21.32
N CYS A 74 0.27 10.26 -21.10
CA CYS A 74 -0.71 10.95 -21.94
C CYS A 74 -0.60 12.48 -21.89
N ARG A 75 -0.06 13.02 -20.80
CA ARG A 75 0.25 14.43 -20.61
C ARG A 75 1.36 14.60 -19.57
N PRO A 76 2.03 15.76 -19.53
CA PRO A 76 2.89 16.12 -18.41
C PRO A 76 2.14 16.11 -17.06
N PRO A 77 2.81 15.73 -15.96
CA PRO A 77 2.25 15.87 -14.62
C PRO A 77 1.96 17.33 -14.29
N ALA A 78 0.78 17.61 -13.72
CA ALA A 78 0.33 18.95 -13.34
C ALA A 78 0.88 19.38 -11.97
N ASN A 79 1.27 18.43 -11.13
CA ASN A 79 1.87 18.68 -9.82
C ASN A 79 2.74 17.49 -9.38
N THR A 80 3.50 17.68 -8.30
CA THR A 80 4.44 16.69 -7.76
C THR A 80 3.77 15.50 -7.06
N ARG A 81 2.44 15.53 -6.90
CA ARG A 81 1.65 14.51 -6.21
C ARG A 81 0.89 13.60 -7.18
N GLU A 82 1.09 13.77 -8.49
CA GLU A 82 0.57 12.83 -9.46
C GLU A 82 1.41 11.55 -9.50
N VAL A 83 0.73 10.41 -9.44
CA VAL A 83 1.35 9.10 -9.29
C VAL A 83 0.90 8.11 -10.35
N PHE A 84 1.74 7.10 -10.57
CA PHE A 84 1.34 5.76 -11.00
C PHE A 84 1.53 4.81 -9.82
N ALA A 85 1.25 3.52 -9.97
CA ALA A 85 1.57 2.56 -8.92
C ALA A 85 2.15 1.27 -9.47
N VAL A 86 2.85 0.54 -8.60
CA VAL A 86 3.23 -0.85 -8.83
C VAL A 86 2.41 -1.72 -7.90
N ALA A 87 1.62 -2.63 -8.47
CA ALA A 87 0.78 -3.55 -7.74
C ALA A 87 1.34 -4.96 -7.74
N ALA A 88 1.25 -5.65 -6.60
CA ALA A 88 1.33 -7.11 -6.57
C ALA A 88 -0.06 -7.71 -6.48
N TYR A 89 -0.19 -8.87 -7.11
CA TYR A 89 -1.36 -9.71 -7.13
C TYR A 89 -1.03 -11.01 -6.40
N TYR A 90 -1.91 -11.39 -5.48
CA TYR A 90 -1.70 -12.49 -4.56
C TYR A 90 -2.57 -13.69 -4.90
N THR A 91 -2.09 -14.89 -4.56
CA THR A 91 -2.80 -16.18 -4.74
C THR A 91 -4.22 -16.19 -4.15
N VAL A 92 -4.47 -15.37 -3.13
CA VAL A 92 -5.75 -15.29 -2.41
C VAL A 92 -6.77 -14.35 -3.05
N GLY A 93 -6.49 -13.81 -4.24
CA GLY A 93 -7.38 -12.88 -4.95
C GLY A 93 -7.38 -11.47 -4.35
N ASP A 94 -6.27 -11.05 -3.74
CA ASP A 94 -6.06 -9.65 -3.32
C ASP A 94 -5.00 -9.00 -4.22
N ALA A 95 -5.08 -7.68 -4.37
CA ALA A 95 -4.11 -6.90 -5.12
C ALA A 95 -3.82 -5.58 -4.40
N ARG A 96 -2.53 -5.28 -4.19
CA ARG A 96 -2.09 -4.10 -3.43
C ARG A 96 -1.09 -3.28 -4.25
N GLY A 97 -1.44 -2.03 -4.51
CA GLY A 97 -0.59 -1.04 -5.18
C GLY A 97 0.22 -0.21 -4.19
N VAL A 98 1.45 0.11 -4.57
CA VAL A 98 2.27 1.14 -3.93
C VAL A 98 2.39 2.31 -4.90
N PRO A 99 1.92 3.52 -4.53
CA PRO A 99 2.03 4.68 -5.40
C PRO A 99 3.48 5.11 -5.57
N VAL A 100 3.80 5.66 -6.73
CA VAL A 100 5.12 6.20 -7.10
C VAL A 100 4.90 7.54 -7.79
N THR A 101 5.60 8.58 -7.31
CA THR A 101 5.51 9.93 -7.88
C THR A 101 6.04 9.94 -9.31
N LEU A 102 5.33 10.63 -10.21
CA LEU A 102 5.80 10.86 -11.57
C LEU A 102 6.91 11.92 -11.63
N TYR A 103 7.00 12.77 -10.60
CA TYR A 103 8.00 13.83 -10.53
C TYR A 103 9.42 13.32 -10.26
N ASP A 104 9.55 12.24 -9.48
CA ASP A 104 10.85 11.69 -9.07
C ASP A 104 11.37 10.61 -10.03
N GLN A 105 10.70 10.39 -11.17
CA GLN A 105 11.09 9.39 -12.16
C GLN A 105 11.71 10.04 -13.40
N PRO A 106 12.88 9.55 -13.87
CA PRO A 106 13.54 10.08 -15.05
C PRO A 106 12.79 9.64 -16.32
N LEU A 107 11.74 10.37 -16.72
CA LEU A 107 10.99 10.08 -17.95
C LEU A 107 11.89 10.21 -19.20
N PRO A 108 11.78 9.29 -20.20
CA PRO A 108 10.77 8.23 -20.33
C PRO A 108 11.06 6.95 -19.53
N GLY A 109 12.11 6.91 -18.70
CA GLY A 109 12.46 5.76 -17.87
C GLY A 109 11.71 5.71 -16.54
N MET A 110 11.53 4.50 -16.03
CA MET A 110 11.14 4.23 -14.65
C MET A 110 12.05 3.17 -14.05
N SER A 111 12.36 3.29 -12.76
CA SER A 111 13.01 2.24 -11.98
C SER A 111 12.37 2.22 -10.60
N VAL A 112 11.64 1.14 -10.30
CA VAL A 112 10.85 1.03 -9.07
C VAL A 112 11.17 -0.28 -8.38
N THR A 113 11.59 -0.18 -7.12
CA THR A 113 11.80 -1.35 -6.26
C THR A 113 10.63 -1.51 -5.30
N ARG A 114 10.12 -2.73 -5.18
CA ARG A 114 9.03 -3.08 -4.27
C ARG A 114 9.29 -4.40 -3.56
N GLY A 115 9.08 -4.41 -2.25
CA GLY A 115 9.06 -5.65 -1.46
C GLY A 115 7.80 -6.46 -1.74
N ILE A 116 7.94 -7.78 -1.85
CA ILE A 116 6.84 -8.71 -2.00
C ILE A 116 6.95 -9.85 -0.98
N PRO A 117 5.81 -10.33 -0.45
CA PRO A 117 5.79 -11.50 0.41
C PRO A 117 6.10 -12.78 -0.38
N GLU A 118 6.88 -13.65 0.26
CA GLU A 118 7.31 -14.92 -0.33
C GLU A 118 6.11 -15.86 -0.56
N LEU A 119 6.16 -16.66 -1.63
CA LEU A 119 5.21 -17.74 -1.97
C LEU A 119 3.74 -17.33 -2.20
N THR A 120 3.40 -16.06 -2.05
CA THR A 120 2.01 -15.57 -2.13
C THR A 120 1.78 -14.62 -3.28
N THR A 121 2.83 -14.05 -3.85
CA THR A 121 2.73 -13.12 -4.98
C THR A 121 2.87 -13.90 -6.29
N GLU A 122 1.89 -13.80 -7.19
CA GLU A 122 1.89 -14.53 -8.48
C GLU A 122 2.15 -13.64 -9.68
N ALA A 123 1.88 -12.34 -9.54
CA ALA A 123 2.07 -11.37 -10.61
C ALA A 123 2.30 -9.98 -10.05
N MET A 124 2.88 -9.12 -10.89
CA MET A 124 2.99 -7.69 -10.62
C MET A 124 2.61 -6.89 -11.86
N CYS A 125 2.03 -5.71 -11.65
CA CYS A 125 1.69 -4.79 -12.72
C CYS A 125 2.10 -3.36 -12.39
N VAL A 126 2.45 -2.61 -13.43
CA VAL A 126 2.43 -1.15 -13.43
C VAL A 126 1.00 -0.72 -13.75
N ILE A 127 0.42 0.15 -12.93
CA ILE A 127 -0.97 0.60 -13.05
C ILE A 127 -1.06 2.12 -13.07
N ALA A 128 -1.97 2.67 -13.88
CA ALA A 128 -2.28 4.11 -13.93
C ALA A 128 -3.37 4.51 -12.93
N ARG A 129 -4.20 3.54 -12.53
CA ARG A 129 -5.29 3.62 -11.55
C ARG A 129 -5.55 2.22 -11.00
N SER A 130 -6.37 2.10 -9.96
CA SER A 130 -6.73 0.80 -9.36
C SER A 130 -7.28 -0.22 -10.37
N ASP A 131 -7.96 0.28 -11.43
CA ASP A 131 -8.63 -0.49 -12.46
C ASP A 131 -7.86 -0.54 -13.81
N VAL A 132 -6.80 0.26 -13.98
CA VAL A 132 -6.11 0.42 -15.27
C VAL A 132 -4.69 -0.11 -15.17
N ARG A 133 -4.47 -1.31 -15.74
CA ARG A 133 -3.16 -1.95 -15.86
C ARG A 133 -2.47 -1.47 -17.13
N LEU A 134 -1.17 -1.22 -17.05
CA LEU A 134 -0.37 -0.73 -18.18
C LEU A 134 0.57 -1.82 -18.72
N ALA A 135 1.22 -2.56 -17.83
CA ALA A 135 2.10 -3.68 -18.15
C ALA A 135 2.16 -4.63 -16.95
N CYS A 136 2.19 -5.94 -17.20
CA CYS A 136 2.16 -6.97 -16.15
C CYS A 136 3.18 -8.07 -16.44
N PHE A 137 3.60 -8.79 -15.41
CA PHE A 137 4.42 -9.99 -15.51
C PHE A 137 4.13 -10.98 -14.39
N ALA A 138 4.49 -12.24 -14.63
CA ALA A 138 4.34 -13.33 -13.68
C ALA A 138 5.58 -13.48 -12.78
N ILE A 139 5.31 -13.87 -11.54
CA ILE A 139 6.32 -14.29 -10.57
C ILE A 139 6.10 -15.76 -10.26
N GLY A 140 7.12 -16.56 -10.58
CA GLY A 140 7.22 -17.94 -10.15
C GLY A 140 7.97 -18.07 -8.84
N TRP A 141 7.75 -19.18 -8.14
CA TRP A 141 8.49 -19.53 -6.93
C TRP A 141 9.09 -20.93 -7.06
N GLU A 142 10.31 -21.08 -6.59
CA GLU A 142 11.02 -22.35 -6.50
C GLU A 142 11.61 -22.53 -5.10
N ILE A 143 11.68 -23.76 -4.61
CA ILE A 143 12.34 -24.07 -3.33
C ILE A 143 13.75 -24.60 -3.61
N VAL A 144 14.77 -23.82 -3.27
CA VAL A 144 16.19 -24.20 -3.42
C VAL A 144 16.79 -24.39 -2.03
N GLY A 145 17.15 -25.62 -1.67
CA GLY A 145 17.73 -25.91 -0.35
C GLY A 145 16.81 -25.55 0.83
N GLY A 146 15.49 -25.64 0.65
CA GLY A 146 14.49 -25.28 1.67
C GLY A 146 14.15 -23.78 1.72
N VAL A 147 14.73 -22.98 0.83
CA VAL A 147 14.55 -21.53 0.77
C VAL A 147 13.71 -21.18 -0.47
N PRO A 148 12.62 -20.40 -0.34
CA PRO A 148 11.87 -19.94 -1.48
C PRO A 148 12.66 -18.88 -2.27
N VAL A 149 12.70 -19.05 -3.58
CA VAL A 149 13.39 -18.19 -4.53
C VAL A 149 12.36 -17.76 -5.58
N ALA A 150 12.09 -16.45 -5.63
CA ALA A 150 11.26 -15.87 -6.69
C ALA A 150 12.01 -15.83 -8.01
N ARG A 151 11.28 -16.00 -9.11
CA ARG A 151 11.79 -15.86 -10.47
C ARG A 151 10.80 -15.11 -11.35
N TYR A 152 11.33 -14.43 -12.34
CA TYR A 152 10.53 -13.80 -13.39
C TYR A 152 10.08 -14.88 -14.39
N ASP A 153 8.76 -15.07 -14.49
CA ASP A 153 8.16 -16.10 -15.36
C ASP A 153 7.66 -15.54 -16.71
N GLY A 154 7.91 -14.25 -16.98
CA GLY A 154 7.58 -13.61 -18.25
C GLY A 154 6.46 -12.59 -18.19
N ALA A 155 6.29 -11.84 -19.28
CA ALA A 155 5.24 -10.85 -19.43
C ALA A 155 3.84 -11.48 -19.45
N LEU A 156 2.86 -10.76 -18.91
CA LEU A 156 1.46 -11.19 -18.88
C LEU A 156 0.57 -10.29 -19.72
N PRO A 157 -0.43 -10.86 -20.41
CA PRO A 157 -1.47 -10.06 -21.02
C PRO A 157 -2.32 -9.40 -19.91
N LEU A 158 -2.82 -8.19 -20.17
CA LEU A 158 -3.53 -7.40 -19.17
C LEU A 158 -4.88 -8.01 -18.73
N ASN A 159 -5.38 -8.99 -19.49
CA ASN A 159 -6.59 -9.76 -19.18
C ASN A 159 -6.29 -11.16 -18.61
N ASP A 160 -5.05 -11.44 -18.19
CA ASP A 160 -4.71 -12.69 -17.51
C ASP A 160 -5.51 -12.82 -16.19
N PRO A 161 -6.12 -13.98 -15.89
CA PRO A 161 -6.90 -14.20 -14.67
C PRO A 161 -6.16 -13.84 -13.36
N ARG A 162 -4.83 -13.86 -13.34
CA ARG A 162 -4.04 -13.48 -12.17
C ARG A 162 -4.05 -11.98 -11.87
N VAL A 163 -4.43 -11.14 -12.84
CA VAL A 163 -4.34 -9.67 -12.73
C VAL A 163 -5.67 -8.94 -12.93
N VAL A 164 -6.79 -9.65 -12.84
CA VAL A 164 -8.14 -9.09 -13.06
C VAL A 164 -8.68 -8.29 -11.87
N GLU A 165 -8.16 -8.53 -10.66
CA GLU A 165 -8.64 -7.88 -9.43
C GLU A 165 -8.13 -6.45 -9.29
N ASP A 166 -9.00 -5.51 -8.94
CA ASP A 166 -8.60 -4.11 -8.80
C ASP A 166 -7.60 -3.93 -7.66
N ALA A 167 -6.50 -3.25 -7.96
CA ALA A 167 -5.41 -3.09 -7.01
C ALA A 167 -5.72 -1.93 -6.05
N PHE A 168 -6.04 -2.26 -4.80
CA PHE A 168 -6.18 -1.26 -3.75
C PHE A 168 -4.85 -0.52 -3.56
N THR A 169 -4.88 0.80 -3.71
CA THR A 169 -3.71 1.66 -3.54
C THR A 169 -4.08 2.78 -2.59
N ASP A 170 -3.39 2.86 -1.44
CA ASP A 170 -3.59 3.98 -0.53
C ASP A 170 -2.87 5.23 -1.06
N LEU A 171 -3.66 6.23 -1.46
CA LEU A 171 -3.14 7.53 -1.91
C LEU A 171 -2.97 8.53 -0.76
N LYS A 172 -3.22 8.12 0.49
CA LYS A 172 -3.02 8.92 1.69
C LYS A 172 -1.85 8.35 2.46
N VAL A 173 -0.67 8.96 2.33
CA VAL A 173 0.50 8.48 3.05
C VAL A 173 0.69 9.29 4.32
N LYS A 174 0.82 8.60 5.46
CA LYS A 174 1.10 9.19 6.76
C LYS A 174 2.57 9.62 6.78
N GLY A 175 2.83 10.90 7.08
CA GLY A 175 4.05 11.63 6.70
C GLY A 175 5.42 11.02 6.99
N GLY A 176 6.42 11.53 6.26
CA GLY A 176 7.85 11.20 6.35
C GLY A 176 8.30 10.07 5.42
N SER A 177 7.38 9.20 5.03
CA SER A 177 7.62 8.14 4.05
C SER A 177 7.00 8.55 2.73
N GLY A 178 7.82 8.88 1.74
CA GLY A 178 7.32 9.23 0.40
C GLY A 178 6.72 8.03 -0.34
N PRO A 179 6.07 8.27 -1.49
CA PRO A 179 5.59 7.21 -2.38
C PRO A 179 6.76 6.37 -2.84
N GLY A 180 6.54 5.06 -2.97
CA GLY A 180 7.59 4.14 -3.39
C GLY A 180 8.53 3.69 -2.28
N CYS A 181 8.21 3.94 -1.00
CA CYS A 181 8.94 3.34 0.11
C CYS A 181 8.81 1.81 0.09
N PRO A 182 9.88 1.06 -0.20
CA PRO A 182 9.78 -0.38 -0.41
C PRO A 182 9.53 -1.18 0.87
N LEU A 183 9.76 -0.56 2.05
CA LEU A 183 9.73 -1.19 3.37
C LEU A 183 8.77 -0.51 4.35
N CYS A 184 7.84 0.30 3.84
CA CYS A 184 6.92 1.01 4.71
C CYS A 184 5.83 0.06 5.28
N PRO A 185 5.48 0.24 6.56
CA PRO A 185 4.61 -0.68 7.30
C PRO A 185 3.16 -0.71 6.80
#